data_AF-A0A1V4VW82-F1
#
_entry.id   AF-A0A1V4VW82-F1
#
_cell.length_a   1.000
_cell.length_b   1.000
_cell.length_c   1.000
_cell.angle_alpha   90.00
_cell.angle_beta   90.00
_cell.angle_gamma   90.00
#
_symmetry.space_group_name_H-M   'P 1'
#
loop_
_entity.id
_entity.type
_entity.pdbx_description
1 polymer ?
#
loop_
_entity_poly.entity_id
_entity_poly.type
_entity_poly.pdbx_seq_one_letter_code
_entity_poly.pdbx_strand_id
1 'polypeptide(L)'
;MERRHQIGFDSYIGEGFDDARLGTLFLVMPISWRGTLQQYAGRLHRLHDQKRIVQIYDYVDVNVPVLMRMYEKRLKGYNAIGYRIQGKEKM
;
A
#
# COMPACT_ATOMS: atom_id res chain seq x y z
N MET A 1 5.16 7.25 24.25
CA MET A 1 5.24 6.57 22.94
C MET A 1 4.93 7.59 21.86
N GLU A 2 5.94 7.99 21.09
CA GLU A 2 5.83 9.02 20.07
C GLU A 2 5.52 8.35 18.72
N ARG A 3 4.31 8.55 18.19
CA ARG A 3 3.94 8.05 16.85
C ARG A 3 4.40 9.08 15.82
N ARG A 4 5.51 8.80 15.13
CA ARG A 4 5.97 9.62 14.00
C ARG A 4 5.17 9.26 12.75
N HIS A 5 4.48 10.24 12.20
CA HIS A 5 3.81 10.15 10.91
C HIS A 5 4.73 10.79 9.87
N GLN A 6 5.28 10.00 8.95
CA GLN A 6 6.20 10.50 7.92
C GLN A 6 5.56 10.29 6.54
N ILE A 7 5.48 11.35 5.75
CA ILE A 7 4.97 11.35 4.38
C ILE A 7 6.18 11.40 3.43
N GLY A 8 6.25 10.47 2.47
CA GLY A 8 7.29 10.45 1.43
C GLY A 8 6.66 10.40 0.04
N PHE A 9 7.18 11.22 -0.88
CA PHE A 9 6.88 11.14 -2.32
C PHE A 9 7.95 10.29 -3.03
N ASP A 10 7.57 9.75 -4.20
CA ASP A 10 8.15 8.67 -5.00
C ASP A 10 9.70 8.45 -4.95
N SER A 11 10.52 9.49 -4.81
CA SER A 11 11.99 9.34 -4.87
C SER A 11 12.65 8.83 -3.57
N TYR A 12 11.99 8.92 -2.41
CA TYR A 12 12.57 8.42 -1.15
C TYR A 12 12.05 7.05 -0.73
N ILE A 13 10.86 6.65 -1.21
CA ILE A 13 10.38 5.28 -1.02
C ILE A 13 11.08 4.36 -2.03
N GLY A 14 11.49 4.82 -3.21
CA GLY A 14 12.10 4.02 -4.28
C GLY A 14 13.42 3.32 -3.93
N GLU A 15 14.38 3.99 -3.29
CA GLU A 15 15.77 3.49 -3.20
C GLU A 15 16.24 2.97 -1.84
N GLY A 16 15.61 3.32 -0.71
CA GLY A 16 16.24 2.97 0.58
C GLY A 16 15.47 3.25 1.86
N PHE A 17 14.14 3.34 1.84
CA PHE A 17 13.39 3.52 3.09
C PHE A 17 13.10 2.17 3.76
N ASP A 18 13.88 1.86 4.79
CA ASP A 18 13.92 0.59 5.51
C ASP A 18 13.60 0.78 7.01
N ASP A 19 12.43 1.34 7.32
CA ASP A 19 11.94 1.31 8.71
C ASP A 19 11.04 0.07 8.88
N ALA A 20 11.66 -1.01 9.35
CA ALA A 20 11.04 -2.31 9.60
C ALA A 20 9.81 -2.24 10.54
N ARG A 21 9.63 -1.13 11.27
CA ARG A 21 8.49 -0.88 12.17
C ARG A 21 7.21 -0.49 11.44
N LEU A 22 7.28 -0.03 10.19
CA LEU A 22 6.11 0.39 9.44
C LEU A 22 5.30 -0.81 8.97
N GLY A 23 4.15 -1.03 9.61
CA GLY A 23 3.12 -1.97 9.18
C GLY A 23 2.11 -1.37 8.21
N THR A 24 2.19 -0.09 7.87
CA THR A 24 1.14 0.60 7.10
C THR A 24 1.73 1.35 5.90
N LEU A 25 1.13 1.15 4.73
CA LEU A 25 1.39 1.92 3.51
C LEU A 25 0.17 2.77 3.16
N PHE A 26 0.39 4.04 2.84
CA PHE A 26 -0.62 4.91 2.24
C PHE A 26 -0.29 5.05 0.75
N LEU A 27 -1.08 4.42 -0.10
CA LEU A 27 -0.92 4.50 -1.55
C LEU A 27 -1.82 5.60 -2.10
N VAL A 28 -1.21 6.73 -2.43
CA VAL A 28 -1.90 7.93 -2.97
C VAL A 28 -1.60 8.16 -4.46
N MET A 29 -0.84 7.26 -5.08
CA MET A 29 -0.32 7.43 -6.44
C MET A 29 -1.02 6.50 -7.43
N PRO A 30 -1.20 6.92 -8.68
CA PRO A 30 -1.81 6.10 -9.72
C PRO A 30 -0.78 5.07 -10.23
N ILE A 31 -0.55 4.01 -9.46
CA ILE A 31 0.22 2.84 -9.91
C ILE A 31 -0.72 1.66 -10.16
N SER A 32 -0.37 0.80 -11.11
CA SER A 32 -1.12 -0.44 -11.36
C SER A 32 -0.23 -1.63 -11.71
N TRP A 33 1.09 -1.45 -11.67
CA TRP A 33 2.01 -2.54 -12.00
C TRP A 33 2.16 -3.49 -10.82
N ARG A 34 1.90 -4.77 -11.06
CA ARG A 34 1.94 -5.82 -10.03
C ARG A 34 3.31 -5.90 -9.35
N GLY A 35 4.40 -5.73 -10.11
CA GLY A 35 5.75 -5.78 -9.55
C GLY A 35 6.01 -4.68 -8.53
N THR A 36 5.54 -3.44 -8.77
CA THR A 36 5.66 -2.34 -7.80
C THR A 36 4.89 -2.66 -6.51
N LEU A 37 3.65 -3.16 -6.63
CA LEU A 37 2.86 -3.56 -5.46
C LEU A 37 3.52 -4.68 -4.65
N GLN A 38 4.12 -5.65 -5.35
CA GLN A 38 4.83 -6.75 -4.70
C GLN A 38 6.10 -6.28 -4.00
N GLN A 39 6.85 -5.34 -4.59
CA GLN A 39 8.01 -4.72 -3.94
C GLN A 39 7.61 -3.94 -2.69
N TYR A 40 6.54 -3.15 -2.75
CA TYR A 40 6.03 -2.40 -1.60
C TYR A 40 5.53 -3.33 -0.49
N ALA A 41 4.71 -4.33 -0.84
CA ALA A 41 4.24 -5.34 0.10
C ALA A 41 5.40 -6.13 0.72
N GLY A 42 6.42 -6.48 -0.06
CA GLY A 42 7.62 -7.16 0.42
C GLY A 42 8.39 -6.34 1.45
N ARG A 43 8.48 -5.01 1.26
CA ARG A 43 9.08 -4.10 2.26
C ARG A 43 8.24 -4.05 3.54
N LEU A 44 6.92 -4.02 3.43
CA LEU A 44 6.02 -4.08 4.59
C LEU A 44 6.10 -5.43 5.34
N HIS A 45 6.35 -6.54 4.65
CA HIS A 45 6.38 -7.88 5.24
C HIS A 45 7.71 -8.27 5.90
N ARG A 46 8.73 -7.40 5.88
CA ARG A 46 9.98 -7.68 6.61
C ARG A 46 9.69 -7.87 8.10
N LEU A 47 10.27 -8.94 8.65
CA LEU A 47 10.11 -9.35 10.03
C LEU A 47 10.59 -8.24 10.97
N HIS A 48 9.74 -7.90 11.92
CA HIS A 48 10.08 -7.04 13.04
C HIS A 48 9.22 -7.49 14.22
N ASP A 49 9.84 -7.77 15.37
CA ASP A 49 9.21 -8.47 16.50
C ASP A 49 7.97 -7.77 17.08
N GLN A 50 7.76 -6.50 16.74
CA GLN A 50 6.61 -5.70 17.17
C GLN A 50 5.54 -5.50 16.08
N LYS A 51 5.74 -6.01 14.86
CA LYS A 51 4.82 -5.83 13.72
C LYS A 51 3.71 -6.87 13.78
N ARG A 52 2.55 -6.46 14.29
CA ARG A 52 1.37 -7.33 14.46
C ARG A 52 0.42 -7.32 13.28
N ILE A 53 0.38 -6.23 12.50
CA ILE A 53 -0.58 -6.03 11.42
C ILE A 53 0.11 -5.33 10.25
N VAL A 54 -0.17 -5.80 9.03
CA VAL A 54 0.20 -5.12 7.79
C VAL A 54 -1.04 -4.61 7.07
N GLN A 55 -1.05 -3.34 6.71
CA GLN A 55 -2.20 -2.65 6.10
C GLN A 55 -1.77 -1.74 4.95
N ILE A 56 -2.63 -1.64 3.94
CA ILE A 56 -2.49 -0.69 2.84
C ILE A 56 -3.77 0.13 2.79
N TYR A 57 -3.64 1.45 2.87
CA TYR A 57 -4.69 2.42 2.57
C TYR A 57 -4.51 2.87 1.13
N ASP A 58 -5.40 2.44 0.24
CA ASP A 58 -5.36 2.76 -1.19
C ASP A 58 -6.38 3.87 -1.50
N TYR A 59 -5.88 5.07 -1.82
CA TYR A 59 -6.73 6.20 -2.18
C TYR A 59 -7.10 6.12 -3.66
N VAL A 60 -8.40 6.11 -3.94
CA VAL A 60 -8.96 5.94 -5.27
C VAL A 60 -9.89 7.10 -5.58
N ASP A 61 -9.67 7.75 -6.73
CA ASP A 61 -10.65 8.65 -7.30
C ASP A 61 -11.56 7.88 -8.27
N VAL A 62 -12.80 7.66 -7.84
CA VAL A 62 -13.79 6.88 -8.58
C VAL A 62 -14.40 7.62 -9.76
N ASN A 63 -14.29 8.95 -9.77
CA ASN A 63 -14.87 9.79 -10.81
C ASN A 63 -13.97 9.89 -12.05
N VAL A 64 -12.74 9.38 -11.97
CA VAL A 64 -11.77 9.39 -13.07
C VAL A 64 -11.65 7.98 -13.65
N PRO A 65 -12.18 7.71 -14.86
CA PRO A 65 -12.27 6.34 -15.40
C PRO A 65 -10.93 5.61 -15.54
N VAL A 66 -9.85 6.34 -15.84
CA VAL A 66 -8.51 5.74 -15.93
C VAL A 66 -8.00 5.29 -14.55
N LEU A 67 -8.27 6.07 -13.49
CA LEU A 67 -7.86 5.74 -12.13
C LEU A 67 -8.66 4.55 -11.59
N MET A 68 -9.94 4.43 -11.95
CA MET A 68 -10.73 3.25 -11.64
C MET A 68 -10.21 1.96 -12.28
N ARG A 69 -9.84 2.00 -13.57
CA ARG A 69 -9.21 0.83 -14.24
C ARG A 69 -7.88 0.44 -13.60
N MET A 70 -7.13 1.41 -13.08
CA MET A 70 -5.89 1.16 -12.36
C MET A 70 -6.16 0.51 -11.00
N TYR A 71 -7.15 1.01 -10.27
CA TYR A 71 -7.61 0.41 -9.02
C TYR A 71 -8.05 -1.05 -9.20
N GLU A 72 -8.84 -1.36 -10.24
CA GLU A 72 -9.23 -2.75 -10.55
C GLU A 72 -8.03 -3.68 -10.77
N LYS A 73 -6.96 -3.18 -11.40
CA LYS A 73 -5.71 -3.93 -11.55
C LYS A 73 -5.01 -4.11 -10.20
N ARG A 74 -5.00 -3.08 -9.34
CA ARG A 74 -4.45 -3.18 -7.98
C ARG A 74 -5.20 -4.21 -7.14
N LEU A 75 -6.53 -4.28 -7.24
CA LEU A 75 -7.33 -5.31 -6.53
C LEU A 75 -6.89 -6.73 -6.84
N LYS A 76 -6.64 -7.03 -8.12
CA LYS A 76 -6.08 -8.33 -8.54
C LYS A 76 -4.68 -8.55 -7.96
N GLY A 77 -3.86 -7.51 -7.94
CA GLY A 77 -2.53 -7.52 -7.32
C GLY A 77 -2.56 -7.83 -5.82
N TYR A 78 -3.40 -7.12 -5.06
CA TYR A 78 -3.58 -7.34 -3.62
C TYR A 78 -4.03 -8.77 -3.30
N ASN A 79 -5.04 -9.26 -4.03
CA ASN A 79 -5.53 -10.62 -3.86
C ASN A 79 -4.44 -11.67 -4.14
N ALA A 80 -3.62 -11.46 -5.18
CA ALA A 80 -2.52 -12.36 -5.51
C ALA A 80 -1.38 -12.35 -4.48
N ILE A 81 -1.23 -11.26 -3.70
CA ILE A 81 -0.26 -11.17 -2.60
C ILE A 81 -0.83 -11.74 -1.29
N GLY A 82 -2.16 -11.90 -1.18
CA GLY A 82 -2.86 -12.41 0.00
C GLY A 82 -3.51 -11.34 0.88
N TYR A 83 -3.54 -10.09 0.43
CA TYR A 83 -4.29 -9.02 1.10
C TYR A 83 -5.79 -9.21 0.89
N ARG A 84 -6.56 -8.82 1.90
CA ARG A 84 -8.02 -8.75 1.85
C ARG A 84 -8.44 -7.31 2.11
N ILE A 85 -9.43 -6.84 1.35
CA ILE A 85 -10.03 -5.53 1.58
C ILE A 85 -10.90 -5.64 2.84
N GLN A 86 -10.61 -4.82 3.85
CA GLN A 86 -11.50 -4.64 4.99
C GLN A 86 -12.47 -3.48 4.68
N GLY A 87 -13.77 -3.75 4.81
CA GLY A 87 -14.81 -2.75 4.66
C GLY A 87 -15.24 -2.49 3.21
N LYS A 88 -16.43 -2.96 2.85
CA LYS A 88 -17.31 -2.15 2.01
C LYS A 88 -18.22 -1.42 2.99
N GLU A 89 -17.97 -0.15 3.27
CA GLU A 89 -19.11 0.68 3.66
C GLU A 89 -19.99 0.76 2.40
N LYS A 90 -21.20 0.22 2.50
CA LYS A 90 -22.23 0.49 1.51
C LYS A 90 -22.46 1.99 1.57
N MET A 91 -22.03 2.72 0.54
CA MET A 91 -22.65 4.00 0.21
C MET A 91 -24.07 3.75 -0.29
#